data_AF-A0A1K1QE44-F1
#
_entry.id   AF-A0A1K1QE44-F1
#
_cell.length_a   1.000
_cell.length_b   1.000
_cell.length_c   1.000
_cell.angle_alpha   90.00
_cell.angle_beta   90.00
_cell.angle_gamma   90.00
#
_symmetry.space_group_name_H-M   'P 1'
#
loop_
_entity.id
_entity.type
_entity.pdbx_description
1 polymer ?
#
loop_
_entity_poly.entity_id
_entity_poly.type
_entity_poly.pdbx_seq_one_letter_code
_entity_poly.pdbx_strand_id
1 'polypeptide(L)'
;MPEDTLIGHLTFALKYEGIDLLILKKVFEALGIKDTVLLISKEPTSQYSRRLWFLYEWLMDTKLPLPDLLSGNYVDVLDERLQYGSISEISKRHRVRNNLPGNKDFCPLVRKTPALENFIQQDLSSKIKAILGKIHPDVMARTAAFLLLKDSKASYAIEGETPPQNRAQRWGRAIGQAGQRPVSREELIPLITM
;
A
#
# COMPACT_ATOMS: atom_id res chain seq x y z
N MET A 1 29.97 -5.59 -4.03
CA MET A 1 29.77 -4.86 -2.75
C MET A 1 29.65 -3.38 -3.07
N PRO A 2 28.93 -2.60 -2.25
CA PRO A 2 28.91 -1.15 -2.39
C PRO A 2 30.31 -0.56 -2.22
N GLU A 3 30.51 0.64 -2.76
CA GLU A 3 31.65 1.48 -2.39
C GLU A 3 31.52 1.86 -0.91
N ASP A 4 32.63 1.89 -0.17
CA ASP A 4 32.69 2.16 1.28
C ASP A 4 32.50 3.66 1.58
N THR A 5 31.38 4.18 1.10
CA THR A 5 30.91 5.54 1.30
C THR A 5 29.40 5.51 1.49
N LEU A 6 28.87 6.46 2.25
CA LEU A 6 27.43 6.55 2.47
C LEU A 6 26.64 6.62 1.16
N ILE A 7 27.11 7.40 0.17
CA ILE A 7 26.45 7.49 -1.13
C ILE A 7 26.53 6.17 -1.90
N GLY A 8 27.64 5.44 -1.78
CA GLY A 8 27.80 4.10 -2.34
C GLY A 8 26.78 3.11 -1.77
N HIS A 9 26.63 3.09 -0.45
CA HIS A 9 25.64 2.27 0.24
C HIS A 9 24.20 2.64 -0.12
N LEU A 10 23.84 3.93 -0.12
CA LEU A 10 22.50 4.39 -0.49
C LEU A 10 22.17 4.07 -1.95
N THR A 11 23.13 4.29 -2.85
CA THR A 11 22.99 3.96 -4.28
C THR A 11 22.81 2.46 -4.48
N PHE A 12 23.56 1.65 -3.75
CA PHE A 12 23.44 0.19 -3.80
C PHE A 12 22.04 -0.27 -3.34
N ALA A 13 21.56 0.22 -2.20
CA ALA A 13 20.23 -0.10 -1.70
C ALA A 13 19.13 0.26 -2.73
N LEU A 14 19.18 1.50 -3.26
CA LEU A 14 18.24 1.98 -4.27
C LEU A 14 18.28 1.21 -5.60
N LYS A 15 19.40 0.53 -5.90
CA LYS A 15 19.61 -0.21 -7.15
C LYS A 15 19.27 -1.69 -7.04
N TYR A 16 19.46 -2.30 -5.86
CA TYR A 16 19.41 -3.76 -5.71
C TYR A 16 18.45 -4.26 -4.63
N GLU A 17 18.15 -3.47 -3.60
CA GLU A 17 17.38 -3.92 -2.43
C GLU A 17 15.97 -3.33 -2.35
N GLY A 18 15.77 -2.21 -3.05
CA GLY A 18 14.57 -1.39 -2.97
C GLY A 18 14.67 -0.35 -1.86
N ILE A 19 13.59 0.37 -1.65
CA ILE A 19 13.48 1.44 -0.65
C ILE A 19 12.90 0.88 0.65
N ASP A 20 13.53 1.27 1.76
CA ASP A 20 12.95 1.20 3.10
C ASP A 20 12.85 2.63 3.65
N LEU A 21 11.61 3.11 3.81
CA LEU A 21 11.35 4.50 4.19
C LEU A 21 11.76 4.80 5.63
N LEU A 22 11.68 3.80 6.52
CA LEU A 22 12.07 3.97 7.92
C LEU A 22 13.58 4.13 8.03
N ILE A 23 14.33 3.25 7.36
CA ILE A 23 15.80 3.31 7.33
C ILE A 23 16.25 4.64 6.72
N LEU A 24 15.70 5.02 5.56
CA LEU A 24 16.05 6.29 4.91
C LEU A 24 15.74 7.50 5.78
N LYS A 25 14.59 7.53 6.45
CA LYS A 25 14.24 8.60 7.39
C LYS A 25 15.28 8.70 8.50
N LYS A 26 15.67 7.58 9.11
CA LYS A 26 16.70 7.57 10.17
C LYS A 26 18.07 8.01 9.69
N VAL A 27 18.45 7.63 8.46
CA VAL A 27 19.68 8.11 7.83
C VAL A 27 19.63 9.62 7.62
N PHE A 28 18.51 10.17 7.12
CA PHE A 28 18.35 11.61 6.92
C PHE A 28 18.32 12.41 8.22
N GLU A 29 17.70 11.87 9.28
CA GLU A 29 17.75 12.44 10.63
C GLU A 29 19.20 12.51 11.15
N ALA A 30 20.00 11.47 10.92
CA ALA A 30 21.39 11.41 11.37
C ALA A 30 22.33 12.34 10.58
N LEU A 31 22.12 12.49 9.27
CA LEU A 31 22.91 13.40 8.41
C LEU A 31 22.58 14.87 8.64
N GLY A 32 21.31 15.17 8.88
CA GLY A 32 20.81 16.54 8.88
C GLY A 32 20.84 17.20 7.49
N ILE A 33 20.41 18.46 7.46
CA ILE A 33 20.19 19.19 6.21
C ILE A 33 21.49 19.51 5.45
N LYS A 34 22.55 19.92 6.15
CA LYS A 34 23.81 20.38 5.54
C LYS A 34 24.51 19.24 4.78
N ASP A 35 24.65 18.08 5.42
CA ASP A 35 25.33 16.94 4.82
C ASP A 35 24.50 16.31 3.70
N THR A 36 23.16 16.34 3.83
CA THR A 36 22.27 15.91 2.77
C THR A 36 22.40 16.79 1.52
N VAL A 37 22.44 18.11 1.69
CA VAL A 37 22.67 19.07 0.59
C VAL A 37 24.02 18.81 -0.06
N LEU A 38 25.08 18.64 0.73
CA LEU A 38 26.42 18.35 0.22
C LEU A 38 26.45 17.04 -0.59
N LEU A 39 25.80 15.99 -0.08
CA LEU A 39 25.71 14.69 -0.73
C LEU A 39 24.99 14.76 -2.09
N ILE A 40 23.85 15.44 -2.16
CA ILE A 40 23.08 15.59 -3.41
C ILE A 40 23.81 16.50 -4.41
N SER A 41 24.48 17.55 -3.92
CA SER A 41 25.16 18.55 -4.76
C SER A 41 26.36 18.00 -5.53
N LYS A 42 26.92 16.85 -5.13
CA LYS A 42 28.02 16.20 -5.86
C LYS A 42 27.59 15.72 -7.25
N GLU A 43 26.38 15.16 -7.34
CA GLU A 43 25.85 14.62 -8.61
C GLU A 43 24.33 14.90 -8.73
N PRO A 44 23.90 16.16 -8.83
CA PRO A 44 22.48 16.53 -8.69
C PRO A 44 21.60 15.99 -9.82
N THR A 45 22.17 15.68 -10.98
CA THR A 45 21.45 15.14 -12.15
C THR A 45 21.33 13.61 -12.12
N SER A 46 22.09 12.92 -11.26
CA SER A 46 22.06 11.46 -11.18
C SER A 46 20.68 10.97 -10.74
N GLN A 47 20.25 9.82 -11.24
CA GLN A 47 18.94 9.27 -10.85
C GLN A 47 18.86 8.99 -9.34
N TYR A 48 19.97 8.61 -8.71
CA TYR A 48 20.02 8.26 -7.30
C TYR A 48 19.96 9.51 -6.42
N SER A 49 20.71 10.56 -6.76
CA SER A 49 20.65 11.84 -6.07
C SER A 49 19.25 12.46 -6.18
N ARG A 50 18.61 12.38 -7.36
CA ARG A 50 17.24 12.88 -7.55
C ARG A 50 16.21 12.13 -6.71
N ARG A 51 16.32 10.79 -6.65
CA ARG A 51 15.47 9.95 -5.78
C ARG A 51 15.69 10.27 -4.30
N LEU A 52 16.94 10.34 -3.84
CA LEU A 52 17.28 10.68 -2.45
C LEU A 52 16.82 12.09 -2.07
N TRP A 53 17.00 13.06 -2.97
CA TRP A 53 16.55 14.43 -2.79
C TRP A 53 15.03 14.49 -2.62
N PHE A 54 14.28 13.88 -3.53
CA PHE A 54 12.83 13.78 -3.41
C PHE A 54 12.42 13.11 -2.10
N LEU A 55 13.01 11.97 -1.77
CA LEU A 55 12.68 11.20 -0.56
C LEU A 55 12.98 11.98 0.71
N TYR A 56 14.06 12.76 0.75
CA TYR A 56 14.35 13.65 1.88
C TYR A 56 13.24 14.69 2.04
N GLU A 57 12.96 15.47 0.99
CA GLU A 57 11.97 16.56 1.08
C GLU A 57 10.58 16.00 1.43
N TRP A 58 10.24 14.81 0.92
CA TRP A 58 8.97 14.14 1.16
C TRP A 58 8.83 13.53 2.57
N LEU A 59 9.87 12.86 3.09
CA LEU A 59 9.86 12.24 4.42
C LEU A 59 10.00 13.25 5.55
N MET A 60 10.81 14.29 5.32
CA MET A 60 11.19 15.28 6.33
C MET A 60 10.33 16.54 6.28
N ASP A 61 9.44 16.66 5.29
CA ASP A 61 8.60 17.86 5.05
C ASP A 61 9.42 19.16 4.98
N THR A 62 10.68 19.04 4.52
CA THR A 62 11.67 20.10 4.57
C THR A 62 12.30 20.26 3.19
N LYS A 63 12.10 21.43 2.58
CA LYS A 63 12.68 21.77 1.28
C LYS A 63 14.19 22.02 1.44
N LEU A 64 15.01 21.32 0.68
CA LEU A 64 16.46 21.54 0.69
C LEU A 64 16.80 22.86 -0.02
N PRO A 65 17.86 23.58 0.38
CA PRO A 65 18.35 24.77 -0.31
C PRO A 65 19.10 24.43 -1.62
N LEU A 66 18.46 23.66 -2.50
CA LEU A 66 18.93 23.28 -3.82
C LEU A 66 18.05 23.93 -4.90
N PRO A 67 18.62 24.38 -6.04
CA PRO A 67 17.84 24.89 -7.16
C PRO A 67 17.08 23.75 -7.87
N ASP A 68 15.91 24.07 -8.43
CA ASP A 68 15.11 23.12 -9.22
C ASP A 68 15.88 22.63 -10.45
N LEU A 69 15.71 21.35 -10.80
CA LEU A 69 16.26 20.81 -12.03
C LEU A 69 15.43 21.22 -13.25
N LEU A 70 16.06 21.94 -14.17
CA LEU A 70 15.42 22.48 -15.36
C LEU A 70 15.37 21.47 -16.53
N SER A 71 16.25 20.47 -16.55
CA SER A 71 16.40 19.51 -17.66
C SER A 71 16.72 18.09 -17.19
N GLY A 72 16.51 17.10 -18.06
CA GLY A 72 16.72 15.67 -17.80
C GLY A 72 15.48 14.80 -18.05
N ASN A 73 15.59 13.48 -17.98
CA ASN A 73 14.42 12.60 -17.99
C ASN A 73 13.72 12.58 -16.61
N TYR A 74 12.51 12.04 -16.52
CA TYR A 74 11.89 11.69 -15.24
C TYR A 74 12.27 10.27 -14.84
N VAL A 75 12.56 10.08 -13.54
CA VAL A 75 12.90 8.76 -12.96
C VAL A 75 11.90 8.41 -11.87
N ASP A 76 11.57 7.14 -11.73
CA ASP A 76 10.60 6.71 -10.73
C ASP A 76 11.27 6.58 -9.35
N VAL A 77 10.51 6.82 -8.28
CA VAL A 77 11.02 6.68 -6.90
C VAL A 77 11.33 5.22 -6.60
N LEU A 78 10.35 4.34 -6.78
CA LEU A 78 10.48 2.89 -6.64
C LEU A 78 10.91 2.28 -7.96
N ASP A 79 11.83 1.32 -7.88
CA ASP A 79 12.10 0.42 -9.00
C ASP A 79 11.02 -0.68 -9.00
N GLU A 80 10.14 -0.65 -10.00
CA GLU A 80 9.04 -1.62 -10.09
C GLU A 80 9.48 -3.05 -10.41
N ARG A 81 10.77 -3.29 -10.62
CA ARG A 81 11.33 -4.65 -10.64
C ARG A 81 11.52 -5.22 -9.24
N LEU A 82 11.71 -4.36 -8.24
CA LEU A 82 12.01 -4.73 -6.85
C LEU A 82 10.79 -4.61 -5.93
N GLN A 83 9.92 -3.63 -6.16
CA GLN A 83 8.76 -3.34 -5.31
C GLN A 83 7.52 -3.04 -6.14
N TYR A 84 6.34 -3.23 -5.57
CA TYR A 84 5.10 -2.79 -6.22
C TYR A 84 4.93 -1.29 -6.03
N GLY A 85 4.79 -0.56 -7.15
CA GLY A 85 4.46 0.86 -7.18
C GLY A 85 2.95 1.11 -7.26
N SER A 86 2.58 2.37 -7.39
CA SER A 86 1.22 2.81 -7.65
C SER A 86 1.20 3.87 -8.76
N ILE A 87 0.02 4.45 -9.01
CA ILE A 87 -0.15 5.57 -9.93
C ILE A 87 0.82 6.67 -9.55
N SER A 88 1.56 7.16 -10.55
CA SER A 88 2.67 8.09 -10.30
C SER A 88 2.25 9.55 -10.34
N GLU A 89 2.78 10.34 -9.41
CA GLU A 89 2.64 11.80 -9.38
C GLU A 89 3.97 12.49 -9.72
N ILE A 90 3.95 13.55 -10.52
CA ILE A 90 5.17 14.18 -11.00
C ILE A 90 5.70 15.21 -10.00
N SER A 91 6.92 15.01 -9.51
CA SER A 91 7.71 16.03 -8.83
C SER A 91 8.65 16.72 -9.82
N LYS A 92 8.24 17.90 -10.32
CA LYS A 92 8.97 18.66 -11.36
C LYS A 92 10.36 19.10 -10.91
N ARG A 93 10.47 19.65 -9.69
CA ARG A 93 11.71 20.15 -9.07
C ARG A 93 12.83 19.12 -9.06
N HIS A 94 12.48 17.88 -8.72
CA HIS A 94 13.41 16.75 -8.64
C HIS A 94 13.56 16.00 -9.96
N ARG A 95 12.64 16.23 -10.91
CA ARG A 95 12.41 15.39 -12.09
C ARG A 95 12.23 13.91 -11.73
N VAL A 96 11.34 13.66 -10.76
CA VAL A 96 11.02 12.34 -10.22
C VAL A 96 9.53 12.05 -10.39
N ARG A 97 9.16 10.81 -10.70
CA ARG A 97 7.77 10.33 -10.60
C ARG A 97 7.61 9.61 -9.27
N ASN A 98 6.82 10.19 -8.39
CA ASN A 98 6.41 9.59 -7.14
C ASN A 98 5.43 8.45 -7.41
N ASN A 99 5.93 7.24 -7.58
CA ASN A 99 5.13 6.01 -7.72
C ASN A 99 5.00 5.25 -6.38
N LEU A 100 5.15 5.93 -5.24
CA LEU A 100 4.93 5.34 -3.93
C LEU A 100 3.45 4.96 -3.73
N PRO A 101 3.13 3.79 -3.13
CA PRO A 101 1.75 3.31 -2.92
C PRO A 101 1.00 3.98 -1.77
N GLY A 102 1.31 5.23 -1.46
CA GLY A 102 0.68 5.98 -0.38
C GLY A 102 1.31 7.35 -0.16
N ASN A 103 1.10 7.90 1.03
CA ASN A 103 1.62 9.20 1.45
C ASN A 103 2.61 9.05 2.62
N LYS A 104 3.16 10.16 3.12
CA LYS A 104 4.16 10.14 4.21
C LYS A 104 3.62 9.58 5.53
N ASP A 105 2.31 9.63 5.73
CA ASP A 105 1.64 9.13 6.94
C ASP A 105 1.40 7.62 6.84
N PHE A 106 1.16 7.11 5.64
CA PHE A 106 0.98 5.68 5.36
C PHE A 106 1.38 5.33 3.91
N CYS A 107 2.50 4.62 3.76
CA CYS A 107 3.01 4.14 2.48
C CYS A 107 3.45 2.67 2.57
N PRO A 108 2.56 1.71 2.24
CA PRO A 108 2.85 0.29 2.37
C PRO A 108 3.78 -0.19 1.25
N LEU A 109 5.06 -0.40 1.56
CA LEU A 109 6.02 -0.92 0.61
C LEU A 109 6.06 -2.44 0.63
N VAL A 110 5.79 -3.06 -0.53
CA VAL A 110 5.81 -4.51 -0.71
C VAL A 110 6.89 -4.87 -1.72
N ARG A 111 7.84 -5.73 -1.32
CA ARG A 111 8.85 -6.28 -2.23
C ARG A 111 8.23 -7.33 -3.14
N LYS A 112 8.65 -7.33 -4.41
CA LYS A 112 8.34 -8.39 -5.34
C LYS A 112 9.14 -9.63 -4.97
N THR A 113 8.45 -10.75 -4.86
CA THR A 113 9.07 -12.05 -4.58
C THR A 113 8.55 -13.08 -5.58
N PRO A 114 9.33 -14.14 -5.89
CA PRO A 114 8.86 -15.20 -6.77
C PRO A 114 7.54 -15.83 -6.30
N ALA A 115 7.33 -15.93 -4.98
CA ALA A 115 6.09 -16.45 -4.42
C ALA A 115 4.89 -15.55 -4.74
N LEU A 116 5.02 -14.23 -4.53
CA LEU A 116 3.95 -13.28 -4.83
C LEU A 116 3.64 -13.23 -6.32
N GLU A 117 4.67 -13.19 -7.17
CA GLU A 117 4.49 -13.19 -8.62
C GLU A 117 3.78 -14.47 -9.10
N ASN A 118 4.13 -15.64 -8.55
CA ASN A 118 3.45 -16.89 -8.86
C ASN A 118 1.96 -16.85 -8.43
N PHE A 119 1.63 -16.30 -7.26
CA PHE A 119 0.24 -16.15 -6.84
C PHE A 119 -0.55 -15.17 -7.72
N ILE A 120 0.06 -14.05 -8.12
CA ILE A 120 -0.57 -13.07 -9.03
C ILE A 120 -0.85 -13.72 -10.39
N GLN A 121 0.13 -14.46 -10.93
CA GLN A 121 0.01 -15.17 -12.21
C GLN A 121 -1.07 -16.25 -12.22
N GLN A 122 -1.46 -16.80 -11.07
CA GLN A 122 -2.56 -17.75 -11.00
C GLN A 122 -3.91 -17.13 -11.39
N ASP A 123 -4.03 -15.81 -11.39
CA ASP A 123 -5.25 -15.06 -11.74
C ASP A 123 -6.52 -15.68 -11.12
N LEU A 124 -6.46 -15.88 -9.81
CA LEU A 124 -7.53 -16.52 -9.05
C LEU A 124 -8.84 -15.74 -9.19
N SER A 125 -8.79 -14.41 -9.34
CA SER A 125 -9.96 -13.57 -9.56
C SER A 125 -10.72 -13.97 -10.83
N SER A 126 -10.03 -14.09 -11.97
CA SER A 126 -10.68 -14.52 -13.22
C SER A 126 -11.17 -15.96 -13.15
N LYS A 127 -10.40 -16.88 -12.55
CA LYS A 127 -10.81 -18.27 -12.36
C LYS A 127 -12.08 -18.37 -11.51
N ILE A 128 -12.15 -17.63 -10.41
CA ILE A 128 -13.34 -17.55 -9.56
C ILE A 128 -14.51 -16.98 -10.37
N LYS A 129 -14.34 -15.85 -11.07
CA LYS A 129 -15.39 -15.28 -11.92
C LYS A 129 -15.92 -16.27 -12.96
N ALA A 130 -15.04 -17.05 -13.58
CA ALA A 130 -15.42 -18.07 -14.56
C ALA A 130 -16.22 -19.24 -13.96
N ILE A 131 -15.92 -19.62 -12.71
CA ILE A 131 -16.70 -20.63 -11.98
C ILE A 131 -18.05 -20.05 -11.56
N LEU A 132 -18.04 -18.87 -10.92
CA LEU A 132 -19.24 -18.23 -10.39
C LEU A 132 -20.23 -17.81 -11.48
N GLY A 133 -19.74 -17.41 -12.67
CA GLY A 133 -20.59 -17.04 -13.79
C GLY A 133 -21.47 -18.16 -14.33
N LYS A 134 -21.20 -19.43 -13.95
CA LYS A 134 -22.01 -20.59 -14.30
C LYS A 134 -23.09 -20.90 -13.26
N ILE A 135 -23.05 -20.26 -12.10
CA ILE A 135 -23.96 -20.49 -10.98
C ILE A 135 -25.09 -19.48 -11.04
N HIS A 136 -26.33 -19.93 -10.85
CA HIS A 136 -27.48 -19.04 -10.81
C HIS A 136 -27.34 -18.02 -9.65
N PRO A 137 -27.60 -16.71 -9.87
CA PRO A 137 -27.38 -15.68 -8.86
C PRO A 137 -28.06 -15.94 -7.51
N ASP A 138 -29.25 -16.54 -7.53
CA ASP A 138 -29.98 -16.91 -6.31
C ASP A 138 -29.23 -17.94 -5.44
N VAL A 139 -28.57 -18.93 -6.05
CA VAL A 139 -27.78 -19.94 -5.33
C VAL A 139 -26.54 -19.27 -4.71
N MET A 140 -25.94 -18.32 -5.42
CA MET A 140 -24.81 -17.52 -4.90
C MET A 140 -25.22 -16.67 -3.71
N ALA A 141 -26.34 -15.96 -3.79
CA ALA A 141 -26.84 -15.12 -2.70
C ALA A 141 -27.12 -15.96 -1.44
N ARG A 142 -27.78 -17.12 -1.59
CA ARG A 142 -28.04 -18.03 -0.46
C ARG A 142 -26.76 -18.62 0.13
N THR A 143 -25.79 -18.99 -0.70
CA THR A 143 -24.50 -19.51 -0.24
C THR A 143 -23.70 -18.45 0.51
N ALA A 144 -23.64 -17.22 -0.01
CA ALA A 144 -22.99 -16.10 0.68
C ALA A 144 -23.64 -15.84 2.05
N ALA A 145 -24.97 -15.75 2.10
CA ALA A 145 -25.70 -15.56 3.36
C ALA A 145 -25.44 -16.70 4.37
N PHE A 146 -25.37 -17.95 3.90
CA PHE A 146 -25.05 -19.10 4.73
C PHE A 146 -23.61 -19.05 5.26
N LEU A 147 -22.63 -18.74 4.40
CA LEU A 147 -21.22 -18.64 4.79
C LEU A 147 -21.00 -17.51 5.80
N LEU A 148 -21.59 -16.33 5.57
CA LEU A 148 -21.53 -15.19 6.49
C LEU A 148 -22.19 -15.50 7.84
N LEU A 149 -23.32 -16.21 7.84
CA LEU A 149 -23.97 -16.66 9.06
C LEU A 149 -23.11 -17.66 9.84
N LYS A 150 -22.44 -18.58 9.13
CA LYS A 150 -21.54 -19.57 9.74
C LYS A 150 -20.30 -18.89 10.35
N ASP A 151 -19.71 -17.94 9.63
CA ASP A 151 -18.54 -17.17 10.08
C ASP A 151 -18.87 -16.28 11.29
N SER A 152 -20.04 -15.64 11.27
CA SER A 152 -20.54 -14.90 12.43
C SER A 152 -20.73 -15.79 13.65
N LYS A 153 -21.35 -16.97 13.49
CA LYS A 153 -21.51 -17.94 14.58
C LYS A 153 -20.16 -18.44 15.14
N ALA A 154 -19.17 -18.65 14.28
CA ALA A 154 -17.83 -19.02 14.70
C ALA A 154 -17.16 -17.89 15.50
N SER A 155 -17.32 -16.64 15.06
CA SER A 155 -16.83 -15.46 15.79
C SER A 155 -17.49 -15.31 17.17
N TYR A 156 -18.82 -15.45 17.26
CA TYR A 156 -19.52 -15.45 18.55
C TYR A 156 -19.06 -16.57 19.49
N ALA A 157 -18.81 -17.77 18.95
CA ALA A 157 -18.31 -18.89 19.75
C ALA A 157 -16.90 -18.64 20.31
N ILE A 158 -16.05 -17.89 19.59
CA ILE A 158 -14.73 -17.47 20.08
C ILE A 158 -14.89 -16.47 21.24
N GLU A 159 -15.86 -15.57 21.15
CA GLU A 159 -16.21 -14.59 22.21
C GLU A 159 -17.03 -15.20 23.36
N GLY A 160 -17.31 -16.51 23.33
CA GLY A 160 -18.10 -17.21 24.35
C GLY A 160 -19.60 -16.88 24.32
N GLU A 161 -20.07 -16.21 23.27
CA GLU A 161 -21.46 -15.81 23.11
C GLU A 161 -22.27 -16.87 22.35
N THR A 162 -23.49 -17.13 22.80
CA THR A 162 -24.46 -17.95 22.07
C THR A 162 -25.67 -17.10 21.70
N PRO A 163 -25.59 -16.26 20.65
CA PRO A 163 -26.68 -15.34 20.32
C PRO A 163 -27.96 -16.12 19.97
N PRO A 164 -29.15 -15.63 20.38
CA PRO A 164 -30.43 -16.23 20.00
C PRO A 164 -30.54 -16.31 18.46
N GLN A 165 -31.16 -17.38 17.93
CA GLN A 165 -31.25 -17.61 16.48
C GLN A 165 -31.79 -16.40 15.70
N ASN A 166 -32.73 -15.65 16.30
CA ASN A 166 -33.32 -14.45 15.72
C ASN A 166 -32.28 -13.34 15.48
N ARG A 167 -31.32 -13.14 16.41
CA ARG A 167 -30.25 -12.14 16.26
C ARG A 167 -29.30 -12.51 15.14
N ALA A 168 -28.90 -13.79 15.05
CA ALA A 168 -28.03 -14.27 13.99
C ALA A 168 -28.69 -14.16 12.59
N GLN A 169 -30.00 -14.41 12.48
CA GLN A 169 -30.74 -14.22 11.24
C GLN A 169 -30.89 -12.75 10.84
N ARG A 170 -31.19 -11.85 11.79
CA ARG A 170 -31.25 -10.39 11.55
C ARG A 170 -29.89 -9.87 11.05
N TRP A 171 -28.81 -10.31 11.70
CA TRP A 171 -27.43 -10.01 11.30
C TRP A 171 -27.10 -10.52 9.90
N GLY A 172 -27.44 -11.78 9.59
CA GLY A 172 -27.23 -12.35 8.25
C GLY A 172 -27.97 -11.58 7.14
N ARG A 173 -29.19 -11.08 7.41
CA ARG A 173 -29.92 -10.23 6.47
C ARG A 173 -29.26 -8.86 6.25
N ALA A 174 -28.79 -8.22 7.32
CA ALA A 174 -28.13 -6.92 7.21
C ALA A 174 -26.80 -7.00 6.47
N ILE A 175 -25.97 -8.01 6.75
CA ILE A 175 -24.73 -8.23 5.99
C ILE A 175 -25.03 -8.53 4.51
N GLY A 176 -26.08 -9.29 4.21
CA GLY A 176 -26.49 -9.55 2.83
C GLY A 176 -26.89 -8.28 2.04
N GLN A 177 -27.20 -7.18 2.72
CA GLN A 177 -27.52 -5.87 2.14
C GLN A 177 -26.34 -4.88 2.20
N ALA A 178 -25.22 -5.27 2.82
CA ALA A 178 -24.05 -4.41 2.98
C ALA A 178 -23.50 -3.97 1.62
N GLY A 179 -23.16 -2.69 1.50
CA GLY A 179 -22.64 -2.10 0.26
C GLY A 179 -23.70 -1.74 -0.79
N GLN A 180 -24.99 -2.07 -0.58
CA GLN A 180 -26.08 -1.64 -1.46
C GLN A 180 -26.59 -0.23 -1.12
N ARG A 181 -26.45 0.19 0.14
CA ARG A 181 -26.85 1.51 0.64
C ARG A 181 -25.82 2.03 1.66
N PRO A 182 -25.67 3.36 1.82
CA PRO A 182 -24.91 3.94 2.91
C PRO A 182 -25.50 3.51 4.26
N VAL A 183 -24.65 3.08 5.19
CA VAL A 183 -25.09 2.61 6.50
C VAL A 183 -25.70 3.77 7.29
N SER A 184 -26.94 3.58 7.77
CA SER A 184 -27.63 4.53 8.64
C SER A 184 -27.75 4.02 10.08
N ARG A 185 -27.97 4.94 11.03
CA ARG A 185 -28.13 4.57 12.44
C ARG A 185 -29.40 3.75 12.65
N GLU A 186 -30.44 4.07 11.89
CA GLU A 186 -31.75 3.43 11.90
C GLU A 186 -31.68 1.96 11.44
N GLU A 187 -30.76 1.62 10.53
CA GLU A 187 -30.51 0.24 10.10
C GLU A 187 -29.76 -0.60 11.14
N LEU A 188 -28.98 0.03 12.02
CA LEU A 188 -28.18 -0.66 13.04
C LEU A 188 -28.99 -0.98 14.31
N ILE A 189 -29.95 -0.14 14.68
CA ILE A 189 -30.76 -0.32 15.90
C ILE A 189 -31.46 -1.70 15.98
N PRO A 190 -32.11 -2.21 14.92
CA PRO A 190 -32.76 -3.53 14.93
C PRO A 190 -31.79 -4.71 15.09
N LEU A 191 -30.48 -4.51 14.88
CA LEU A 191 -29.46 -5.54 15.04
C LEU A 191 -29.02 -5.73 16.49
N ILE A 192 -29.16 -4.67 17.31
CA ILE A 192 -28.66 -4.60 18.68
C ILE A 192 -29.79 -4.90 19.70
N THR A 193 -31.02 -4.54 19.35
CA THR A 193 -32.18 -4.71 20.25
C THR A 193 -32.59 -6.19 20.36
N MET A 194 -32.83 -6.67 21.60
CA MET A 194 -33.21 -8.06 21.92
C MET A 194 -34.54 -8.45 21.25
#